data_AF-A0A7G6RMR9-F1
#
_entry.id   AF-A0A7G6RMR9-F1
#
_cell.length_a   1.000
_cell.length_b   1.000
_cell.length_c   1.000
_cell.angle_alpha   90.00
_cell.angle_beta   90.00
_cell.angle_gamma   90.00
#
_symmetry.space_group_name_H-M   'P 1'
#
loop_
_entity.id
_entity.type
_entity.pdbx_description
1 polymer ?
#
loop_
_entity_poly.entity_id
_entity_poly.type
_entity_poly.pdbx_seq_one_letter_code
_entity_poly.pdbx_strand_id
1 'polypeptide(L)'
;MWNCLGLLAAGAFLLQPCSFANAQAPNALERVIGDAQPCRSLKAKVSKFGISVEVGIDKLDAVKIENLELSVNGDTAEASARGTLACKTSAEALVEGGFSATAAVRLKVDLATCKMTDTSIEIVKTGGRFGDIIKGLETEISGALRRSLEKNLAKLCEK
;
A
#
# COMPACT_ATOMS: atom_id res chain seq x y z
N MET A 1 29.60 -9.19 14.62
CA MET A 1 30.79 -10.07 14.62
C MET A 1 30.49 -11.25 15.54
N TRP A 2 30.28 -12.45 14.98
CA TRP A 2 30.32 -13.71 15.72
C TRP A 2 30.77 -14.81 14.75
N ASN A 3 31.80 -15.55 15.14
CA ASN A 3 32.54 -16.54 14.38
C ASN A 3 31.69 -17.65 13.72
N CYS A 4 31.91 -17.88 12.43
CA CYS A 4 31.75 -19.20 11.81
C CYS A 4 33.08 -19.95 11.99
N LEU A 5 33.24 -20.69 13.09
CA LEU A 5 34.32 -21.68 13.21
C LEU A 5 33.81 -23.00 12.63
N GLY A 6 34.55 -23.51 11.65
CA GLY A 6 34.14 -24.62 10.82
C GLY A 6 34.27 -26.01 11.44
N LEU A 7 33.75 -26.98 10.71
CA LEU A 7 34.18 -28.37 10.73
C LEU A 7 33.82 -29.01 9.38
N LEU A 8 34.85 -29.51 8.71
CA LEU A 8 34.72 -30.39 7.55
C LEU A 8 34.31 -31.78 8.05
N ALA A 9 33.17 -32.28 7.57
CA ALA A 9 32.87 -33.71 7.57
C ALA A 9 31.97 -34.03 6.37
N ALA A 10 32.40 -35.02 5.59
CA ALA A 10 31.73 -35.53 4.42
C ALA A 10 30.29 -35.98 4.73
N GLY A 11 29.36 -35.61 3.87
CA GLY A 11 27.98 -36.08 3.93
C GLY A 11 27.11 -35.28 2.98
N ALA A 12 26.62 -35.94 1.93
CA ALA A 12 25.64 -35.36 1.02
C ALA A 12 24.42 -34.88 1.81
N PHE A 13 24.22 -33.56 1.89
CA PHE A 13 22.99 -32.98 2.42
C PHE A 13 22.61 -31.80 1.53
N LEU A 14 21.67 -32.09 0.63
CA LEU A 14 20.60 -31.23 0.13
C LEU A 14 20.93 -29.73 0.05
N LEU A 15 21.11 -29.23 -1.17
CA LEU A 15 20.89 -27.83 -1.52
C LEU A 15 19.47 -27.44 -1.12
N GLN A 16 19.28 -27.04 0.14
CA GLN A 16 18.08 -26.33 0.56
C GLN A 16 18.13 -24.97 -0.14
N PRO A 17 17.15 -24.63 -1.00
CA PRO A 17 17.04 -23.26 -1.46
C PRO A 17 16.86 -22.39 -0.23
N CYS A 18 17.74 -21.39 -0.08
CA CYS A 18 17.54 -20.29 0.85
C CYS A 18 16.10 -19.81 0.65
N SER A 19 15.25 -20.16 1.62
CA SER A 19 13.90 -19.61 1.67
C SER A 19 14.12 -18.14 1.91
N PHE A 20 13.91 -17.34 0.86
CA PHE A 20 13.75 -15.90 1.00
C PHE A 20 12.70 -15.73 2.09
N ALA A 21 13.09 -15.11 3.19
CA ALA A 21 12.16 -14.65 4.19
C ALA A 21 11.24 -13.67 3.47
N ASN A 22 10.13 -14.19 2.93
CA ASN A 22 9.01 -13.37 2.53
C ASN A 22 8.66 -12.60 3.80
N ALA A 23 8.83 -11.28 3.78
CA ALA A 23 8.27 -10.43 4.82
C ALA A 23 6.81 -10.83 4.91
N GLN A 24 6.45 -11.60 5.94
CA GLN A 24 5.10 -12.08 6.12
C GLN A 24 4.27 -10.83 6.35
N ALA A 25 3.58 -10.38 5.31
CA ALA A 25 2.48 -9.46 5.48
C ALA A 25 1.57 -10.07 6.57
N PRO A 26 1.27 -9.33 7.64
CA PRO A 26 0.56 -9.85 8.81
C PRO A 26 -0.77 -10.53 8.48
N ASN A 27 -1.40 -10.20 7.34
CA ASN A 27 -2.58 -10.90 6.82
C ASN A 27 -2.61 -11.00 5.28
N ALA A 28 -3.55 -11.80 4.76
CA ALA A 28 -3.69 -12.05 3.31
C ALA A 28 -4.00 -10.78 2.51
N LEU A 29 -4.77 -9.84 3.10
CA LEU A 29 -5.10 -8.57 2.45
C LEU A 29 -3.86 -7.68 2.30
N GLU A 30 -3.06 -7.55 3.35
CA GLU A 30 -1.80 -6.82 3.30
C GLU A 30 -0.80 -7.43 2.33
N ARG A 31 -0.81 -8.77 2.17
CA ARG A 31 0.03 -9.45 1.17
C ARG A 31 -0.36 -9.03 -0.24
N VAL A 32 -1.65 -9.08 -0.57
CA VAL A 32 -2.15 -8.70 -1.90
C VAL A 32 -1.83 -7.24 -2.21
N ILE A 33 -1.96 -6.34 -1.23
CA ILE A 33 -1.58 -4.93 -1.40
C ILE A 33 -0.06 -4.81 -1.59
N GLY A 34 0.73 -5.60 -0.84
CA GLY A 34 2.19 -5.68 -1.00
C GLY A 34 2.62 -6.12 -2.39
N ASP A 35 1.99 -7.18 -2.92
CA ASP A 35 2.25 -7.74 -4.25
C ASP A 35 1.85 -6.78 -5.37
N ALA A 36 0.83 -5.95 -5.15
CA ALA A 36 0.43 -4.89 -6.09
C ALA A 36 1.47 -3.78 -6.23
N GLN A 37 2.44 -3.67 -5.29
CA GLN A 37 3.53 -2.68 -5.32
C GLN A 37 3.03 -1.24 -5.60
N PRO A 38 2.13 -0.68 -4.76
CA PRO A 38 1.42 0.56 -5.05
C PRO A 38 2.33 1.79 -5.15
N CYS A 39 3.53 1.74 -4.55
CA CYS A 39 4.49 2.83 -4.60
C CYS A 39 5.30 2.87 -5.91
N ARG A 40 5.35 1.79 -6.70
CA ARG A 40 6.31 1.62 -7.81
C ARG A 40 6.19 2.66 -8.93
N SER A 41 5.00 3.23 -9.12
CA SER A 41 4.73 4.30 -10.09
C SER A 41 4.99 5.71 -9.54
N LEU A 42 5.27 5.85 -8.24
CA LEU A 42 5.48 7.13 -7.58
C LEU A 42 6.93 7.59 -7.76
N LYS A 43 7.21 8.13 -8.94
CA LYS A 43 8.40 8.94 -9.19
C LYS A 43 8.01 10.41 -9.10
N ALA A 44 8.31 11.04 -7.97
CA ALA A 44 8.04 12.46 -7.79
C ALA A 44 9.24 13.28 -8.31
N LYS A 45 9.00 14.19 -9.25
CA LYS A 45 9.99 15.24 -9.56
C LYS A 45 9.84 16.34 -8.52
N VAL A 46 10.81 16.48 -7.64
CA VAL A 46 10.83 17.56 -6.64
C VAL A 46 11.72 18.66 -7.18
N SER A 47 11.12 19.75 -7.65
CA SER A 47 11.85 20.94 -8.10
C SER A 47 12.01 21.90 -6.91
N LYS A 48 13.26 22.17 -6.51
CA LYS A 48 13.58 23.22 -5.53
C LYS A 48 14.74 24.05 -6.09
N PHE A 49 14.58 25.38 -6.13
CA PHE A 49 15.59 26.32 -6.65
C PHE A 49 16.06 26.05 -8.11
N GLY A 50 15.14 25.73 -9.03
CA GLY A 50 15.47 25.56 -10.46
C GLY A 50 16.22 24.27 -10.82
N ILE A 51 16.49 23.40 -9.84
CA ILE A 51 17.06 22.07 -10.05
C ILE A 51 15.95 21.04 -9.78
N SER A 52 15.61 20.26 -10.80
CA SER A 52 14.64 19.17 -10.68
C SER A 52 15.38 17.91 -10.26
N VAL A 53 15.18 17.49 -9.01
CA VAL A 53 15.72 16.22 -8.52
C VAL A 53 14.60 15.19 -8.61
N GLU A 54 14.82 14.12 -9.37
CA GLU A 54 13.90 12.99 -9.39
C GLU A 54 14.04 12.24 -8.06
N VAL A 55 12.99 12.29 -7.24
CA VAL A 55 12.89 11.53 -5.99
C VAL A 55 11.97 10.35 -6.27
N GLY A 56 12.57 9.19 -6.53
CA GLY A 56 11.84 7.93 -6.64
C GLY A 56 11.43 7.46 -5.25
N ILE A 57 10.18 7.70 -4.84
CA ILE A 57 9.58 7.10 -3.64
C ILE A 57 8.86 5.82 -4.06
N ASP A 58 9.63 4.93 -4.67
CA ASP A 58 9.12 3.83 -5.47
C ASP A 58 9.14 2.47 -4.75
N LYS A 59 9.66 2.42 -3.51
CA LYS A 59 9.64 1.21 -2.69
C LYS A 59 8.52 1.27 -1.67
N LEU A 60 7.76 0.18 -1.62
CA LEU A 60 6.86 -0.06 -0.50
C LEU A 60 7.68 -0.31 0.77
N ASP A 61 7.37 0.42 1.84
CA ASP A 61 7.97 0.22 3.15
C ASP A 61 7.07 -0.65 4.04
N ALA A 62 5.81 -0.23 4.17
CA ALA A 62 4.83 -0.96 4.97
C ALA A 62 3.40 -0.74 4.49
N VAL A 63 2.56 -1.75 4.70
CA VAL A 63 1.10 -1.67 4.64
C VAL A 63 0.58 -2.18 5.96
N LYS A 64 -0.36 -1.45 6.55
CA LYS A 64 -1.03 -1.88 7.77
C LYS A 64 -2.52 -1.60 7.66
N ILE A 65 -3.34 -2.63 7.86
CA ILE A 65 -4.78 -2.48 7.99
C ILE A 65 -5.10 -2.47 9.49
N GLU A 66 -5.64 -1.35 9.98
CA GLU A 66 -5.97 -1.16 11.39
C GLU A 66 -7.33 -1.75 11.72
N ASN A 67 -8.30 -1.57 10.83
CA ASN A 67 -9.61 -2.20 10.91
C ASN A 67 -10.20 -2.42 9.51
N LEU A 68 -11.06 -3.42 9.45
CA LEU A 68 -11.92 -3.70 8.31
C LEU A 68 -13.24 -4.22 8.88
N GLU A 69 -14.33 -3.58 8.51
CA GLU A 69 -15.69 -3.98 8.86
C GLU A 69 -16.50 -4.13 7.59
N LEU A 70 -17.29 -5.20 7.52
CA LEU A 70 -18.22 -5.45 6.43
C LEU A 70 -19.56 -5.85 7.05
N SER A 71 -20.61 -5.15 6.66
CA SER A 71 -21.99 -5.42 7.05
C SER A 71 -22.84 -5.61 5.81
N VAL A 72 -23.75 -6.58 5.84
CA VAL A 72 -24.69 -6.84 4.74
C VAL A 72 -26.09 -6.90 5.32
N ASN A 73 -26.98 -6.09 4.77
CA ASN A 73 -28.38 -6.01 5.17
C ASN A 73 -29.27 -5.91 3.93
N GLY A 74 -29.94 -7.03 3.59
CA GLY A 74 -30.70 -7.16 2.35
C GLY A 74 -29.80 -6.87 1.14
N ASP A 75 -30.25 -5.97 0.28
CA ASP A 75 -29.51 -5.55 -0.92
C ASP A 75 -28.51 -4.42 -0.65
N THR A 76 -28.15 -4.14 0.61
CA THR A 76 -27.14 -3.14 0.96
C THR A 76 -25.94 -3.81 1.61
N ALA A 77 -24.74 -3.54 1.08
CA ALA A 77 -23.48 -3.84 1.73
C ALA A 77 -22.78 -2.55 2.15
N GLU A 78 -22.30 -2.51 3.39
CA GLU A 78 -21.49 -1.42 3.93
C GLU A 78 -20.12 -1.96 4.30
N ALA A 79 -19.07 -1.31 3.81
CA ALA A 79 -17.69 -1.65 4.13
C ALA A 79 -16.99 -0.42 4.71
N SER A 80 -16.29 -0.59 5.82
CA SER A 80 -15.39 0.44 6.33
C SER A 80 -14.00 -0.14 6.58
N ALA A 81 -12.97 0.64 6.27
CA ALA A 81 -11.59 0.23 6.44
C ALA A 81 -10.74 1.41 6.86
N ARG A 82 -9.76 1.16 7.71
CA ARG A 82 -8.70 2.12 8.04
C ARG A 82 -7.36 1.46 7.79
N GLY A 83 -6.58 2.06 6.92
CA GLY A 83 -5.31 1.50 6.48
C GLY A 83 -4.23 2.55 6.38
N THR A 84 -2.99 2.17 6.68
CA THR A 84 -1.80 2.99 6.49
C THR A 84 -0.93 2.38 5.40
N LEU A 85 -0.55 3.21 4.44
CA LEU A 85 0.44 2.91 3.42
C LEU A 85 1.69 3.75 3.68
N ALA A 86 2.86 3.13 3.70
CA ALA A 86 4.14 3.81 3.77
C ALA A 86 4.99 3.45 2.56
N CYS A 87 5.49 4.50 1.89
CA CYS A 87 6.41 4.39 0.76
C CYS A 87 7.73 5.07 1.13
N LYS A 88 8.84 4.50 0.68
CA LYS A 88 10.19 5.04 0.86
C LYS A 88 10.95 5.08 -0.45
N THR A 89 12.02 5.84 -0.45
CA THR A 89 12.93 5.92 -1.58
C THR A 89 13.70 4.62 -1.78
N SER A 90 14.07 4.35 -3.02
CA SER A 90 15.04 3.28 -3.33
C SER A 90 16.39 3.50 -2.64
N ALA A 91 17.17 2.42 -2.49
CA ALA A 91 18.44 2.46 -1.75
C ALA A 91 19.53 3.24 -2.52
N GLU A 92 19.30 3.39 -3.82
CA GLU A 92 20.15 4.06 -4.79
C GLU A 92 19.73 5.54 -5.00
N ALA A 93 18.74 6.03 -4.25
CA ALA A 93 18.25 7.39 -4.36
C ALA A 93 19.26 8.40 -3.79
N LEU A 94 19.48 9.51 -4.51
CA LEU A 94 20.38 10.60 -4.07
C LEU A 94 19.91 11.28 -2.77
N VAL A 95 18.62 11.19 -2.46
CA VAL A 95 18.02 11.74 -1.25
C VAL A 95 17.12 10.69 -0.63
N GLU A 96 17.50 10.20 0.55
CA GLU A 96 16.67 9.28 1.32
C GLU A 96 15.46 9.98 1.95
N GLY A 97 14.31 9.31 1.89
CA GLY A 97 13.08 9.78 2.52
C GLY A 97 11.89 8.89 2.21
N GLY A 98 10.70 9.34 2.63
CA GLY A 98 9.47 8.61 2.40
C GLY A 98 8.26 9.37 2.91
N PHE A 99 7.09 8.80 2.69
CA PHE A 99 5.85 9.25 3.29
C PHE A 99 5.09 8.07 3.88
N SER A 100 4.23 8.38 4.84
CA SER A 100 3.14 7.51 5.26
C SER A 100 1.83 8.25 5.15
N ALA A 101 0.78 7.56 4.76
CA ALA A 101 -0.57 8.07 4.68
C ALA A 101 -1.54 7.05 5.26
N THR A 102 -2.33 7.47 6.24
CA THR A 102 -3.45 6.70 6.78
C THR A 102 -4.73 7.20 6.15
N ALA A 103 -5.47 6.31 5.51
CA ALA A 103 -6.78 6.58 4.94
C ALA A 103 -7.87 5.88 5.75
N ALA A 104 -8.98 6.58 5.98
CA ALA A 104 -10.24 5.99 6.40
C ALA A 104 -11.17 5.94 5.19
N VAL A 105 -11.71 4.76 4.90
CA VAL A 105 -12.59 4.50 3.76
C VAL A 105 -13.91 3.98 4.28
N ARG A 106 -15.01 4.51 3.77
CA ARG A 106 -16.36 4.00 3.99
C ARG A 106 -17.04 3.88 2.64
N LEU A 107 -17.68 2.74 2.40
CA LEU A 107 -18.36 2.41 1.16
C LEU A 107 -19.74 1.87 1.50
N LYS A 108 -20.74 2.30 0.75
CA LYS A 108 -22.07 1.71 0.73
C LYS A 108 -22.39 1.30 -0.70
N VAL A 109 -22.79 0.05 -0.86
CA VAL A 109 -23.09 -0.56 -2.15
C VAL A 109 -24.50 -1.10 -2.12
N ASP A 110 -25.26 -0.78 -3.15
CA ASP A 110 -26.50 -1.48 -3.49
C ASP A 110 -26.12 -2.74 -4.28
N LEU A 111 -26.38 -3.92 -3.71
CA LEU A 111 -26.03 -5.23 -4.26
C LEU A 111 -26.95 -5.66 -5.41
N ALA A 112 -28.17 -5.13 -5.48
CA ALA A 112 -29.11 -5.45 -6.56
C ALA A 112 -28.73 -4.74 -7.86
N THR A 113 -28.25 -3.50 -7.76
CA THR A 113 -27.80 -2.68 -8.89
C THR A 113 -26.29 -2.62 -9.05
N CYS A 114 -25.55 -3.11 -8.06
CA CYS A 114 -24.10 -3.05 -7.98
C CYS A 114 -23.51 -1.64 -8.08
N LYS A 115 -24.25 -0.66 -7.56
CA LYS A 115 -23.82 0.75 -7.54
C LYS A 115 -23.34 1.14 -6.16
N MET A 116 -22.23 1.85 -6.11
CA MET A 116 -21.84 2.60 -4.92
C MET A 116 -22.85 3.73 -4.70
N THR A 117 -23.56 3.67 -3.58
CA THR A 117 -24.55 4.68 -3.19
C THR A 117 -23.97 5.73 -2.25
N ASP A 118 -22.94 5.37 -1.47
CA ASP A 118 -22.18 6.29 -0.63
C ASP A 118 -20.70 5.91 -0.63
N THR A 119 -19.81 6.91 -0.61
CA THR A 119 -18.37 6.70 -0.48
C THR A 119 -17.69 7.89 0.15
N SER A 120 -17.01 7.64 1.26
CA SER A 120 -16.07 8.57 1.90
C SER A 120 -14.66 7.96 1.88
N ILE A 121 -13.69 8.78 1.50
CA ILE A 121 -12.27 8.46 1.53
C ILE A 121 -11.58 9.70 2.09
N GLU A 122 -10.98 9.55 3.26
CA GLU A 122 -10.37 10.65 4.00
C GLU A 122 -8.94 10.30 4.38
N ILE A 123 -7.98 11.20 4.13
CA ILE A 123 -6.61 11.01 4.58
C ILE A 123 -6.50 11.58 6.00
N VAL A 124 -6.69 10.71 6.99
CA VAL A 124 -6.78 11.10 8.40
C VAL A 124 -5.41 11.38 9.04
N LYS A 125 -4.32 10.92 8.43
CA LYS A 125 -2.95 11.16 8.92
C LYS A 125 -1.94 11.07 7.80
N THR A 126 -0.98 11.98 7.77
CA THR A 126 0.23 11.86 6.95
C THR A 126 1.47 11.96 7.83
N GLY A 127 2.60 11.45 7.33
CA GLY A 127 3.88 11.53 8.02
C GLY A 127 5.05 11.29 7.06
N GLY A 128 6.26 11.41 7.59
CA GLY A 128 7.49 11.28 6.82
C GLY A 128 7.89 12.58 6.12
N ARG A 129 9.07 12.58 5.51
CA ARG A 129 9.70 13.76 4.88
C ARG A 129 8.85 14.39 3.77
N PHE A 130 8.01 13.59 3.11
CA PHE A 130 7.12 14.05 2.04
C PHE A 130 5.65 14.13 2.46
N GLY A 131 5.33 14.00 3.75
CA GLY A 131 3.96 13.96 4.26
C GLY A 131 3.12 15.20 3.94
N ASP A 132 3.74 16.39 3.95
CA ASP A 132 3.05 17.66 3.62
C ASP A 132 2.66 17.76 2.15
N ILE A 133 3.48 17.19 1.25
CA ILE A 133 3.17 17.14 -0.19
C ILE A 133 1.96 16.24 -0.42
N ILE A 134 1.91 15.08 0.25
CA ILE A 134 0.79 14.14 0.16
C ILE A 134 -0.50 14.78 0.69
N LYS A 135 -0.41 15.53 1.79
CA LYS A 135 -1.56 16.26 2.33
C LYS A 135 -2.13 17.28 1.34
N GLY A 136 -1.26 17.95 0.57
CA GLY A 136 -1.68 18.86 -0.50
C GLY A 136 -2.38 18.18 -1.69
N LEU A 137 -2.22 16.87 -1.84
CA LEU A 137 -2.77 16.06 -2.95
C LEU A 137 -4.00 15.24 -2.53
N GLU A 138 -4.52 15.45 -1.32
CA GLU A 138 -5.60 14.64 -0.73
C GLU A 138 -6.81 14.50 -1.65
N THR A 139 -7.25 15.58 -2.28
CA THR A 139 -8.40 15.57 -3.20
C THR A 139 -8.14 14.71 -4.44
N GLU A 140 -6.94 14.81 -5.03
CA GLU A 140 -6.57 14.03 -6.22
C GLU A 140 -6.47 12.54 -5.89
N ILE A 141 -5.85 12.23 -4.75
CA ILE A 141 -5.70 10.85 -4.25
C ILE A 141 -7.07 10.25 -3.96
N SER A 142 -7.93 10.95 -3.23
CA SER A 142 -9.28 10.49 -2.89
C SER A 142 -10.12 10.27 -4.14
N GLY A 143 -10.01 11.18 -5.13
CA GLY A 143 -10.68 11.02 -6.42
C GLY A 143 -10.17 9.82 -7.22
N ALA A 144 -8.86 9.56 -7.23
CA ALA A 144 -8.28 8.40 -7.91
C ALA A 144 -8.68 7.09 -7.23
N LEU A 145 -8.66 7.05 -5.89
CA LEU A 145 -9.10 5.89 -5.10
C LEU A 145 -10.58 5.59 -5.35
N ARG A 146 -11.44 6.61 -5.34
CA ARG A 146 -12.87 6.46 -5.64
C ARG A 146 -13.10 5.82 -7.01
N ARG A 147 -12.47 6.35 -8.06
CA ARG A 147 -12.56 5.78 -9.43
C ARG A 147 -12.06 4.34 -9.50
N SER A 148 -10.98 4.02 -8.78
CA SER A 148 -10.44 2.67 -8.73
C SER A 148 -11.41 1.71 -8.02
N LEU A 149 -12.03 2.13 -6.92
CA LEU A 149 -13.02 1.36 -6.19
C LEU A 149 -14.27 1.12 -7.03
N GLU A 150 -14.81 2.16 -7.68
CA GLU A 150 -15.93 2.03 -8.63
C GLU A 150 -15.62 1.00 -9.72
N LYS A 151 -14.44 1.08 -10.33
CA LYS A 151 -14.02 0.15 -11.39
C LYS A 151 -13.87 -1.29 -10.89
N ASN A 152 -13.30 -1.50 -9.71
CA ASN A 152 -13.12 -2.86 -9.18
C ASN A 152 -14.42 -3.45 -8.64
N LEU A 153 -15.31 -2.62 -8.08
CA LEU A 153 -16.65 -3.05 -7.68
C LEU A 153 -17.46 -3.51 -8.89
N ALA A 154 -17.40 -2.78 -10.01
CA ALA A 154 -18.05 -3.20 -11.25
C ALA A 154 -17.61 -4.62 -11.66
N LYS A 155 -16.31 -4.93 -11.58
CA LYS A 155 -15.78 -6.27 -11.89
C LYS A 155 -16.27 -7.38 -10.96
N LEU A 156 -16.52 -7.07 -9.68
CA LEU A 156 -17.05 -8.06 -8.72
C LEU A 156 -18.53 -8.37 -9.00
N CYS A 157 -19.20 -7.46 -9.69
CA CYS A 157 -20.61 -7.55 -10.06
C CYS A 157 -20.84 -8.03 -11.50
N GLU A 158 -19.80 -7.99 -12.33
CA GLU A 158 -19.75 -8.70 -13.61
C GLU A 158 -19.69 -10.21 -13.31
N LYS A 159 -20.77 -10.93 -13.67
CA LYS A 159 -20.80 -12.39 -13.70
C LYS A 159 -20.07 -12.94 -14.91
#